data_AF-A0A8J2XGJ9-F1
#
_entry.id   AF-A0A8J2XGJ9-F1
#
_cell.length_a   1.000
_cell.length_b   1.000
_cell.length_c   1.000
_cell.angle_alpha   90.00
_cell.angle_beta   90.00
_cell.angle_gamma   90.00
#
_symmetry.space_group_name_H-M   'P 1'
#
loop_
_entity.id
_entity.type
_entity.pdbx_description
1 polymer ?
#
loop_
_entity_poly.entity_id
_entity_poly.type
_entity_poly.pdbx_seq_one_letter_code
_entity_poly.pdbx_strand_id
1 'polypeptide(L)'
;MNFLKPLLTVFILLIAYTTHSQSFKNASEYLDFIATEQESVTKNMWKYTKAIAHSKNDRTINAKRNVLLKTVEKAIAKIENADGYDGEDYKKQVLTYMRLNESLLNQDYAKIIDMKEVAEQSYDAMEAYVLARELADQKMEDAYNEYDTNFRLFAAKHNISIVESETDLGNKMKISNQVFNHYNELYLIYFKVSINEMYLIDALSKNDVGAIQQNANALSQTAKEGLEILKTVELYKNDKSIAEVTKDAFEFFIDEADNQVPQLTEFLILNEDFETIRNTLEKTPERKRTKEQIDTYNKKVKDINKAVDNYNKVNTKLNKDRQNIINKLNTTNENFLAKHIPND
;
A
#
# COMPACT_ATOMS: atom_id res chain seq x y z
N MET A 1 -64.08 -26.62 34.31
CA MET A 1 -63.72 -26.84 32.89
C MET A 1 -63.53 -25.48 32.23
N ASN A 2 -62.35 -24.85 32.38
CA ASN A 2 -62.07 -23.52 31.79
C ASN A 2 -60.58 -23.35 31.42
N PHE A 3 -59.93 -24.44 31.01
CA PHE A 3 -58.56 -24.42 30.47
C PHE A 3 -58.52 -24.17 28.95
N LEU A 4 -59.67 -23.94 28.30
CA LEU A 4 -59.72 -23.74 26.84
C LEU A 4 -59.42 -22.30 26.37
N LYS A 5 -59.38 -21.30 27.26
CA LYS A 5 -59.20 -19.89 26.87
C LYS A 5 -57.74 -19.40 26.74
N PRO A 6 -56.73 -19.87 27.48
CA PRO A 6 -55.35 -19.43 27.24
C PRO A 6 -54.67 -20.19 26.09
N LEU A 7 -55.21 -21.36 25.67
CA LEU A 7 -54.65 -22.15 24.58
C LEU A 7 -54.87 -21.51 23.20
N LEU A 8 -55.97 -20.76 23.03
CA LEU A 8 -56.29 -20.08 21.78
C LEU A 8 -55.42 -18.83 21.53
N THR A 9 -54.93 -18.20 22.59
CA THR A 9 -54.08 -16.99 22.48
C THR A 9 -52.63 -17.33 22.11
N VAL A 10 -52.14 -18.52 22.48
CA VAL A 10 -50.80 -18.99 22.08
C VAL A 10 -50.79 -19.53 20.65
N PHE A 11 -51.91 -20.04 20.13
CA PHE A 11 -51.99 -20.57 18.76
C PHE A 11 -52.07 -19.47 17.69
N ILE A 12 -52.60 -18.28 18.02
CA ILE A 12 -52.72 -17.15 17.07
C ILE A 12 -51.39 -16.38 16.90
N LEU A 13 -50.46 -16.48 17.86
CA LEU A 13 -49.12 -15.89 17.76
C LEU A 13 -48.12 -16.73 16.93
N LEU A 14 -48.49 -17.94 16.52
CA LEU A 14 -47.65 -18.85 15.72
C LEU A 14 -47.89 -18.76 14.19
N ILE A 15 -48.89 -17.99 13.74
CA ILE A 15 -49.27 -17.93 12.32
C ILE A 15 -48.67 -16.70 11.58
N ALA A 16 -48.02 -15.77 12.29
CA ALA A 16 -47.53 -14.52 11.70
C ALA A 16 -46.05 -14.51 11.28
N TYR A 17 -45.39 -15.67 11.18
CA TYR A 17 -44.07 -15.78 10.57
C TYR A 17 -44.13 -16.60 9.27
N THR A 18 -45.07 -16.30 8.38
CA THR A 18 -44.81 -16.53 6.96
C THR A 18 -43.84 -15.45 6.51
N THR A 19 -42.55 -15.61 6.81
CA THR A 19 -41.49 -14.92 6.10
C THR A 19 -41.66 -15.32 4.64
N HIS A 20 -42.31 -14.48 3.85
CA HIS A 20 -42.39 -14.69 2.42
C HIS A 20 -40.98 -14.46 1.91
N SER A 21 -40.28 -15.56 1.60
CA SER A 21 -39.09 -15.50 0.75
C SER A 21 -39.47 -14.71 -0.50
N GLN A 22 -38.56 -13.87 -0.98
CA GLN A 22 -38.83 -13.09 -2.18
C GLN A 22 -38.91 -14.06 -3.37
N SER A 23 -40.11 -14.25 -3.91
CA SER A 23 -40.40 -15.10 -5.07
C SER A 23 -40.51 -14.25 -6.34
N PHE A 24 -40.02 -14.77 -7.48
CA PHE A 24 -39.95 -14.04 -8.75
C PHE A 24 -40.96 -14.57 -9.76
N LYS A 25 -41.64 -13.68 -10.51
CA LYS A 25 -42.66 -14.11 -11.48
C LYS A 25 -42.06 -14.63 -12.78
N ASN A 26 -40.84 -14.20 -13.11
CA ASN A 26 -40.11 -14.61 -14.29
C ASN A 26 -38.59 -14.46 -14.07
N ALA A 27 -37.80 -15.05 -14.96
CA ALA A 27 -36.34 -15.03 -14.89
C ALA A 27 -35.75 -13.61 -14.98
N SER A 28 -36.41 -12.66 -15.67
CA SER A 28 -35.95 -11.28 -15.77
C SER A 28 -36.03 -10.56 -14.43
N GLU A 29 -37.17 -10.69 -13.73
CA GLU A 29 -37.34 -10.12 -12.39
C GLU A 29 -36.29 -10.66 -11.39
N TYR A 30 -35.92 -11.94 -11.52
CA TYR A 30 -34.86 -12.53 -10.71
C TYR A 30 -33.47 -11.98 -11.06
N LEU A 31 -33.14 -11.87 -12.35
CA LEU A 31 -31.88 -11.25 -12.77
C LEU A 31 -31.79 -9.79 -12.36
N ASP A 32 -32.87 -9.02 -12.46
CA ASP A 32 -32.92 -7.62 -12.03
C ASP A 32 -32.66 -7.48 -10.52
N PHE A 33 -33.21 -8.39 -9.72
CA PHE A 33 -32.92 -8.46 -8.29
C PHE A 33 -31.44 -8.72 -8.00
N ILE A 34 -30.86 -9.75 -8.62
CA ILE A 34 -29.43 -10.07 -8.46
C ILE A 34 -28.55 -8.90 -8.94
N ALA A 35 -28.88 -8.31 -10.09
CA ALA A 35 -28.15 -7.18 -10.66
C ALA A 35 -28.19 -5.96 -9.74
N THR A 36 -29.33 -5.69 -9.09
CA THR A 36 -29.46 -4.59 -8.13
C THR A 36 -28.52 -4.77 -6.92
N GLU A 37 -28.45 -5.98 -6.36
CA GLU A 37 -27.56 -6.25 -5.24
C GLU A 37 -26.08 -6.17 -5.65
N GLN A 38 -25.74 -6.66 -6.85
CA GLN A 38 -24.39 -6.55 -7.42
C GLN A 38 -24.00 -5.10 -7.72
N GLU A 39 -24.89 -4.29 -8.30
CA GLU A 39 -24.63 -2.89 -8.62
C GLU A 39 -24.25 -2.09 -7.36
N SER A 40 -24.92 -2.36 -6.23
CA SER A 40 -24.59 -1.75 -4.94
C SER A 40 -23.17 -2.10 -4.47
N VAL A 41 -22.77 -3.37 -4.63
CA VAL A 41 -21.40 -3.83 -4.30
C VAL A 41 -20.39 -3.13 -5.21
N THR A 42 -20.59 -3.14 -6.52
CA THR A 42 -19.67 -2.55 -7.48
C THR A 42 -19.53 -1.03 -7.26
N LYS A 43 -20.61 -0.31 -6.99
CA LYS A 43 -20.57 1.13 -6.64
C LYS A 43 -19.73 1.40 -5.40
N ASN A 44 -19.82 0.55 -4.37
CA ASN A 44 -19.01 0.72 -3.17
C ASN A 44 -17.55 0.27 -3.36
N MET A 45 -17.31 -0.72 -4.21
CA MET A 45 -15.96 -1.09 -4.65
C MET A 45 -15.29 0.10 -5.32
N TRP A 46 -15.97 0.75 -6.26
CA TRP A 46 -15.46 1.95 -6.91
C TRP A 46 -15.15 3.09 -5.94
N LYS A 47 -16.02 3.34 -4.96
CA LYS A 47 -15.76 4.34 -3.91
C LYS A 47 -14.52 4.00 -3.09
N TYR A 48 -14.23 2.73 -2.87
CA TYR A 48 -13.04 2.26 -2.18
C TYR A 48 -11.79 2.43 -3.06
N THR A 49 -11.83 1.99 -4.32
CA THR A 49 -10.75 2.19 -5.30
C THR A 49 -10.37 3.67 -5.42
N LYS A 50 -11.36 4.56 -5.55
CA LYS A 50 -11.13 6.01 -5.54
C LYS A 50 -10.51 6.52 -4.25
N ALA A 51 -10.90 5.97 -3.10
CA ALA A 51 -10.31 6.37 -1.83
C ALA A 51 -8.83 5.98 -1.76
N ILE A 52 -8.44 4.82 -2.30
CA ILE A 52 -7.03 4.42 -2.42
C ILE A 52 -6.29 5.39 -3.36
N ALA A 53 -6.88 5.71 -4.51
CA ALA A 53 -6.26 6.55 -5.53
C ALA A 53 -6.10 8.02 -5.15
N HIS A 54 -7.05 8.57 -4.38
CA HIS A 54 -7.17 10.02 -4.19
C HIS A 54 -7.20 10.46 -2.71
N SER A 55 -7.13 9.55 -1.73
CA SER A 55 -7.13 9.90 -0.30
C SER A 55 -5.79 9.59 0.36
N LYS A 56 -5.27 10.56 1.13
CA LYS A 56 -4.08 10.38 1.98
C LYS A 56 -4.39 9.84 3.38
N ASN A 57 -5.66 9.54 3.66
CA ASN A 57 -6.12 9.24 5.02
C ASN A 57 -6.51 7.78 5.14
N ASP A 58 -5.64 6.99 5.76
CA ASP A 58 -5.87 5.57 6.05
C ASP A 58 -7.22 5.32 6.74
N ARG A 59 -7.67 6.20 7.64
CA ARG A 59 -8.98 6.07 8.28
C ARG A 59 -10.13 6.19 7.27
N THR A 60 -10.00 7.07 6.28
CA THR A 60 -10.99 7.23 5.20
C THR A 60 -11.03 5.99 4.32
N ILE A 61 -9.87 5.47 3.94
CA ILE A 61 -9.74 4.24 3.14
C ILE A 61 -10.39 3.07 3.88
N ASN A 62 -10.05 2.90 5.16
CA ASN A 62 -10.59 1.83 6.02
C ASN A 62 -12.11 1.97 6.21
N ALA A 63 -12.62 3.19 6.34
CA ALA A 63 -14.05 3.44 6.44
C ALA A 63 -14.79 3.03 5.15
N LYS A 64 -14.25 3.36 3.96
CA LYS A 64 -14.84 2.94 2.68
C LYS A 64 -14.80 1.43 2.51
N ARG A 65 -13.71 0.77 2.89
CA ARG A 65 -13.64 -0.70 2.94
C ARG A 65 -14.72 -1.30 3.84
N ASN A 66 -14.88 -0.79 5.05
CA ASN A 66 -15.88 -1.31 5.99
C ASN A 66 -17.31 -1.14 5.45
N VAL A 67 -17.58 -0.08 4.69
CA VAL A 67 -18.85 0.10 3.99
C VAL A 67 -19.02 -0.93 2.87
N LEU A 68 -17.97 -1.19 2.08
CA LEU A 68 -17.97 -2.23 1.05
C LEU A 68 -18.26 -3.62 1.65
N LEU A 69 -17.52 -4.03 2.68
CA LEU A 69 -17.72 -5.31 3.37
C LEU A 69 -19.17 -5.49 3.83
N LYS A 70 -19.70 -4.50 4.57
CA LYS A 70 -21.10 -4.52 5.02
C LYS A 70 -22.11 -4.55 3.86
N THR A 71 -21.76 -4.02 2.70
CA THR A 71 -22.62 -4.07 1.51
C THR A 71 -22.62 -5.47 0.91
N VAL A 72 -21.44 -6.11 0.82
CA VAL A 72 -21.31 -7.50 0.38
C VAL A 72 -22.07 -8.45 1.31
N GLU A 73 -21.85 -8.35 2.62
CA GLU A 73 -22.56 -9.15 3.64
C GLU A 73 -24.09 -9.03 3.51
N LYS A 74 -24.60 -7.81 3.31
CA LYS A 74 -26.04 -7.57 3.14
C LYS A 74 -26.58 -8.15 1.84
N ALA A 75 -25.83 -8.02 0.75
CA ALA A 75 -26.21 -8.56 -0.55
C ALA A 75 -26.27 -10.10 -0.49
N ILE A 76 -25.25 -10.74 0.11
CA ILE A 76 -25.23 -12.18 0.39
C ILE A 76 -26.48 -12.59 1.17
N ALA A 77 -26.76 -11.93 2.30
CA ALA A 77 -27.90 -12.27 3.15
C ALA A 77 -29.24 -12.13 2.41
N LYS A 78 -29.42 -11.11 1.56
CA LYS A 78 -30.64 -10.96 0.77
C LYS A 78 -30.79 -12.06 -0.27
N ILE A 79 -29.72 -12.39 -0.99
CA ILE A 79 -29.74 -13.42 -2.03
C ILE A 79 -29.96 -14.80 -1.41
N GLU A 80 -29.35 -15.08 -0.24
CA GLU A 80 -29.60 -16.31 0.52
C GLU A 80 -31.07 -16.49 0.89
N ASN A 81 -31.72 -15.41 1.33
CA ASN A 81 -33.11 -15.39 1.79
C ASN A 81 -34.15 -15.28 0.65
N ALA A 82 -33.73 -15.09 -0.59
CA ALA A 82 -34.61 -15.09 -1.76
C ALA A 82 -34.68 -16.48 -2.39
N ASP A 83 -35.78 -16.82 -3.05
CA ASP A 83 -35.90 -18.10 -3.75
C ASP A 83 -35.09 -18.06 -5.06
N GLY A 84 -34.40 -19.15 -5.41
CA GLY A 84 -33.83 -19.27 -6.74
C GLY A 84 -34.92 -19.37 -7.81
N TYR A 85 -34.66 -18.83 -9.00
CA TYR A 85 -35.55 -19.03 -10.15
C TYR A 85 -35.06 -20.20 -11.00
N ASP A 86 -35.98 -21.13 -11.30
CA ASP A 86 -35.68 -22.37 -12.05
C ASP A 86 -34.57 -23.22 -11.40
N GLY A 87 -34.64 -23.30 -10.07
CA GLY A 87 -33.67 -23.99 -9.22
C GLY A 87 -32.70 -23.06 -8.50
N GLU A 88 -31.81 -23.66 -7.71
CA GLU A 88 -30.86 -22.93 -6.84
C GLU A 88 -29.46 -22.79 -7.47
N ASP A 89 -29.21 -23.35 -8.66
CA ASP A 89 -27.85 -23.47 -9.18
C ASP A 89 -27.22 -22.10 -9.47
N TYR A 90 -27.94 -21.23 -10.19
CA TYR A 90 -27.45 -19.86 -10.43
C TYR A 90 -27.32 -19.06 -9.13
N LYS A 91 -28.26 -19.21 -8.19
CA LYS A 91 -28.15 -18.60 -6.86
C LYS A 91 -26.87 -19.02 -6.14
N LYS A 92 -26.54 -20.31 -6.15
CA LYS A 92 -25.32 -20.85 -5.53
C LYS A 92 -24.05 -20.32 -6.21
N GLN A 93 -24.05 -20.17 -7.53
CA GLN A 93 -22.93 -19.59 -8.28
C GLN A 93 -22.70 -18.13 -7.86
N VAL A 94 -23.76 -17.32 -7.81
CA VAL A 94 -23.69 -15.93 -7.35
C VAL A 94 -23.19 -15.84 -5.90
N LEU A 95 -23.72 -16.67 -5.00
CA LEU A 95 -23.29 -16.69 -3.60
C LEU A 95 -21.84 -17.16 -3.44
N THR A 96 -21.36 -18.08 -4.27
CA THR A 96 -19.95 -18.51 -4.30
C THR A 96 -19.05 -17.34 -4.65
N TYR A 97 -19.37 -16.61 -5.72
CA TYR A 97 -18.65 -15.41 -6.13
C TYR A 97 -18.63 -14.34 -5.02
N MET A 98 -19.79 -14.01 -4.43
CA MET A 98 -19.88 -12.97 -3.41
C MET A 98 -19.14 -13.32 -2.13
N ARG A 99 -19.25 -14.57 -1.66
CA ARG A 99 -18.52 -15.04 -0.46
C ARG A 99 -17.02 -15.12 -0.70
N LEU A 100 -16.59 -15.43 -1.92
CA LEU A 100 -15.18 -15.35 -2.27
C LEU A 100 -14.68 -13.91 -2.15
N ASN A 101 -15.38 -12.94 -2.74
CA ASN A 101 -15.03 -11.52 -2.61
C ASN A 101 -15.03 -11.04 -1.15
N GLU A 102 -16.04 -11.43 -0.37
CA GLU A 102 -16.09 -11.16 1.08
C GLU A 102 -14.84 -11.72 1.79
N SER A 103 -14.50 -12.98 1.52
CA SER A 103 -13.35 -13.64 2.13
C SER A 103 -12.04 -12.96 1.75
N LEU A 104 -11.84 -12.61 0.48
CA LEU A 104 -10.63 -11.92 0.01
C LEU A 104 -10.52 -10.52 0.65
N LEU A 105 -11.61 -9.75 0.65
CA LEU A 105 -11.66 -8.43 1.29
C LEU A 105 -11.42 -8.50 2.81
N ASN A 106 -11.75 -9.60 3.47
CA ASN A 106 -11.61 -9.78 4.91
C ASN A 106 -10.25 -10.36 5.32
N GLN A 107 -9.87 -11.53 4.77
CA GLN A 107 -8.70 -12.29 5.17
C GLN A 107 -7.40 -11.74 4.60
N ASP A 108 -7.35 -11.47 3.29
CA ASP A 108 -6.13 -10.96 2.67
C ASP A 108 -5.86 -9.56 3.19
N TYR A 109 -6.91 -8.76 3.39
CA TYR A 109 -6.73 -7.43 3.95
C TYR A 109 -6.24 -7.42 5.41
N ALA A 110 -6.73 -8.30 6.28
CA ALA A 110 -6.23 -8.38 7.66
C ALA A 110 -4.72 -8.71 7.67
N LYS A 111 -4.32 -9.68 6.83
CA LYS A 111 -2.91 -10.01 6.63
C LYS A 111 -2.13 -8.87 5.99
N ILE A 112 -2.68 -8.18 4.98
CA ILE A 112 -2.08 -7.01 4.32
C ILE A 112 -1.85 -5.89 5.34
N ILE A 113 -2.81 -5.58 6.23
CA ILE A 113 -2.59 -4.60 7.30
C ILE A 113 -1.43 -5.02 8.20
N ASP A 114 -1.47 -6.25 8.72
CA ASP A 114 -0.44 -6.76 9.63
C ASP A 114 0.93 -6.78 8.95
N MET A 115 0.95 -7.06 7.65
CA MET A 115 2.16 -7.08 6.84
C MET A 115 2.63 -5.68 6.42
N LYS A 116 1.80 -4.63 6.40
CA LYS A 116 2.21 -3.30 5.92
C LYS A 116 3.38 -2.74 6.74
N GLU A 117 3.29 -2.83 8.07
CA GLU A 117 4.35 -2.34 8.96
C GLU A 117 5.63 -3.18 8.85
N VAL A 118 5.49 -4.50 8.67
CA VAL A 118 6.61 -5.43 8.51
C VAL A 118 7.25 -5.28 7.13
N ALA A 119 6.45 -5.02 6.10
CA ALA A 119 6.87 -4.83 4.71
C ALA A 119 7.83 -3.66 4.58
N GLU A 120 7.62 -2.58 5.34
CA GLU A 120 8.49 -1.41 5.34
C GLU A 120 9.88 -1.70 5.92
N GLN A 121 10.12 -2.87 6.54
CA GLN A 121 11.39 -3.24 7.15
C GLN A 121 12.38 -3.88 6.17
N SER A 122 11.94 -4.45 5.04
CA SER A 122 12.83 -5.05 4.05
C SER A 122 12.22 -5.11 2.66
N TYR A 123 13.07 -5.10 1.63
CA TYR A 123 12.62 -5.22 0.24
C TYR A 123 11.79 -6.50 0.02
N ASP A 124 12.28 -7.66 0.47
CA ASP A 124 11.59 -8.94 0.29
C ASP A 124 10.19 -8.95 0.93
N ALA A 125 10.05 -8.32 2.10
CA ALA A 125 8.76 -8.21 2.77
C ALA A 125 7.80 -7.29 2.01
N MET A 126 8.30 -6.17 1.45
CA MET A 126 7.52 -5.28 0.60
C MET A 126 7.11 -5.91 -0.72
N GLU A 127 8.03 -6.63 -1.38
CA GLU A 127 7.74 -7.35 -2.61
C GLU A 127 6.68 -8.44 -2.37
N ALA A 128 6.81 -9.23 -1.31
CA ALA A 128 5.81 -10.22 -0.93
C ALA A 128 4.45 -9.59 -0.61
N TYR A 129 4.46 -8.42 0.04
CA TYR A 129 3.24 -7.65 0.35
C TYR A 129 2.55 -7.14 -0.93
N VAL A 130 3.29 -6.55 -1.85
CA VAL A 130 2.75 -6.08 -3.15
C VAL A 130 2.22 -7.26 -3.96
N LEU A 131 2.98 -8.36 -4.05
CA LEU A 131 2.57 -9.57 -4.75
C LEU A 131 1.29 -10.18 -4.17
N ALA A 132 1.15 -10.23 -2.84
CA ALA A 132 -0.06 -10.74 -2.19
C ALA A 132 -1.30 -9.91 -2.58
N ARG A 133 -1.16 -8.58 -2.71
CA ARG A 133 -2.22 -7.69 -3.17
C ARG A 133 -2.59 -7.95 -4.62
N GLU A 134 -1.60 -8.04 -5.50
CA GLU A 134 -1.81 -8.32 -6.93
C GLU A 134 -2.50 -9.67 -7.16
N LEU A 135 -2.10 -10.71 -6.40
CA LEU A 135 -2.76 -12.02 -6.45
C LEU A 135 -4.21 -11.97 -5.95
N ALA A 136 -4.50 -11.18 -4.92
CA ALA A 136 -5.86 -10.98 -4.44
C ALA A 136 -6.72 -10.27 -5.49
N ASP A 137 -6.20 -9.21 -6.11
CA ASP A 137 -6.88 -8.46 -7.18
C ASP A 137 -7.13 -9.34 -8.41
N GLN A 138 -6.13 -10.13 -8.84
CA GLN A 138 -6.28 -11.09 -9.94
C GLN A 138 -7.37 -12.13 -9.62
N LYS A 139 -7.40 -12.65 -8.39
CA LYS A 139 -8.41 -13.64 -7.99
C LYS A 139 -9.83 -13.05 -7.95
N MET A 140 -9.97 -11.76 -7.61
CA MET A 140 -11.25 -11.06 -7.72
C MET A 140 -11.68 -10.90 -9.19
N GLU A 141 -10.75 -10.60 -10.08
CA GLU A 141 -11.02 -10.50 -11.53
C GLU A 141 -11.43 -11.85 -12.13
N ASP A 142 -10.72 -12.93 -11.81
CA ASP A 142 -11.06 -14.29 -12.27
C ASP A 142 -12.47 -14.69 -11.78
N ALA A 143 -12.78 -14.42 -10.51
CA ALA A 143 -14.08 -14.68 -9.93
C ALA A 143 -15.20 -13.88 -10.62
N TYR A 144 -14.92 -12.62 -11.00
CA TYR A 144 -15.86 -11.80 -11.75
C TYR A 144 -16.13 -12.37 -13.14
N ASN A 145 -15.10 -12.83 -13.85
CA ASN A 145 -15.23 -13.43 -15.17
C ASN A 145 -16.06 -14.73 -15.14
N GLU A 146 -15.88 -15.54 -14.09
CA GLU A 146 -16.70 -16.73 -13.86
C GLU A 146 -18.16 -16.35 -13.57
N TYR A 147 -18.40 -15.33 -12.73
CA TYR A 147 -19.73 -14.79 -12.48
C TYR A 147 -20.41 -14.29 -13.77
N ASP A 148 -19.72 -13.50 -14.59
CA ASP A 148 -20.26 -12.97 -15.86
C ASP A 148 -20.62 -14.10 -16.83
N THR A 149 -19.78 -15.13 -16.91
CA THR A 149 -20.07 -16.33 -17.71
C THR A 149 -21.36 -17.01 -17.25
N ASN A 150 -21.51 -17.23 -15.94
CA ASN A 150 -22.70 -17.83 -15.36
C ASN A 150 -23.96 -16.97 -15.59
N PHE A 151 -23.84 -15.65 -15.46
CA PHE A 151 -24.91 -14.69 -15.76
C PHE A 151 -25.39 -14.82 -17.21
N ARG A 152 -24.45 -14.85 -18.17
CA ARG A 152 -24.76 -14.99 -19.60
C ARG A 152 -25.41 -16.33 -19.92
N LEU A 153 -24.96 -17.42 -19.31
CA LEU A 153 -25.56 -18.75 -19.47
C LEU A 153 -26.99 -18.79 -18.93
N PHE A 154 -27.25 -18.20 -17.76
CA PHE A 154 -28.60 -18.11 -17.20
C PHE A 154 -29.53 -17.27 -18.09
N ALA A 155 -29.07 -16.09 -18.53
CA ALA A 155 -29.83 -15.24 -19.44
C ALA A 155 -30.18 -15.97 -20.75
N ALA A 156 -29.22 -16.67 -21.36
CA ALA A 156 -29.43 -17.45 -22.58
C ALA A 156 -30.43 -18.59 -22.37
N LYS A 157 -30.32 -19.35 -21.25
CA LYS A 157 -31.27 -20.43 -20.89
C LYS A 157 -32.71 -19.93 -20.83
N HIS A 158 -32.91 -18.70 -20.40
CA HIS A 158 -34.23 -18.09 -20.24
C HIS A 158 -34.63 -17.13 -21.38
N ASN A 159 -33.91 -17.14 -22.50
CA ASN A 159 -34.15 -16.27 -23.67
C ASN A 159 -34.17 -14.77 -23.33
N ILE A 160 -33.36 -14.35 -22.35
CA ILE A 160 -33.23 -12.95 -21.95
C ILE A 160 -32.14 -12.31 -22.82
N SER A 161 -32.49 -11.22 -23.50
CA SER A 161 -31.51 -10.41 -24.22
C SER A 161 -30.79 -9.47 -23.24
N ILE A 162 -29.48 -9.62 -23.14
CA ILE A 162 -28.63 -8.73 -22.35
C ILE A 162 -28.40 -7.46 -23.18
N VAL A 163 -28.89 -6.32 -22.68
CA VAL A 163 -28.47 -5.02 -23.20
C VAL A 163 -27.18 -4.67 -22.50
N GLU A 164 -26.05 -4.88 -23.20
CA GLU A 164 -24.75 -4.44 -22.71
C GLU A 164 -24.75 -2.91 -22.69
N SER A 165 -25.04 -2.32 -21.53
CA SER A 165 -24.31 -1.13 -21.18
C SER A 165 -22.93 -1.61 -20.76
N GLU A 166 -21.87 -1.24 -21.48
CA GLU A 166 -20.56 -1.17 -20.83
C GLU A 166 -20.80 -0.32 -19.59
N THR A 167 -20.90 -0.95 -18.42
CA THR A 167 -21.04 -0.18 -17.21
C THR A 167 -19.74 0.60 -17.11
N ASP A 168 -19.82 1.92 -17.23
CA ASP A 168 -18.72 2.87 -17.09
C ASP A 168 -17.78 2.47 -15.93
N LEU A 169 -18.35 1.86 -14.89
CA LEU A 169 -17.68 1.28 -13.74
C LEU A 169 -16.71 0.11 -14.03
N GLY A 170 -17.07 -0.87 -14.86
CA GLY A 170 -16.18 -2.00 -15.19
C GLY A 170 -14.93 -1.55 -15.93
N ASN A 171 -15.10 -0.65 -16.92
CA ASN A 171 -13.98 -0.03 -17.63
C ASN A 171 -13.11 0.82 -16.68
N LYS A 172 -13.73 1.59 -15.78
CA LYS A 172 -13.02 2.36 -14.74
C LYS A 172 -12.17 1.46 -13.83
N MET A 173 -12.69 0.30 -13.43
CA MET A 173 -11.95 -0.67 -12.61
C MET A 173 -10.75 -1.26 -13.38
N LYS A 174 -10.94 -1.68 -14.63
CA LYS A 174 -9.85 -2.19 -15.47
C LYS A 174 -8.73 -1.17 -15.68
N ILE A 175 -9.09 0.08 -15.96
CA ILE A 175 -8.12 1.19 -16.06
C ILE A 175 -7.37 1.35 -14.73
N SER A 176 -8.08 1.33 -13.60
CA SER A 176 -7.48 1.51 -12.28
C SER A 176 -6.47 0.41 -11.95
N ASN A 177 -6.79 -0.86 -12.23
CA ASN A 177 -5.87 -1.98 -12.00
C ASN A 177 -4.58 -1.82 -12.82
N GLN A 178 -4.68 -1.46 -14.10
CA GLN A 178 -3.49 -1.22 -14.92
C GLN A 178 -2.61 -0.08 -14.38
N VAL A 179 -3.24 0.98 -13.87
CA VAL A 179 -2.52 2.12 -13.28
C VAL A 179 -1.84 1.70 -11.97
N PHE A 180 -2.52 0.95 -11.10
CA PHE A 180 -1.94 0.46 -9.85
C PHE A 180 -0.79 -0.51 -10.07
N ASN A 181 -0.89 -1.43 -11.03
CA ASN A 181 0.20 -2.36 -11.34
C ASN A 181 1.45 -1.62 -11.80
N HIS A 182 1.31 -0.67 -12.74
CA HIS A 182 2.45 0.14 -13.19
C HIS A 182 3.04 1.01 -12.06
N TYR A 183 2.18 1.57 -11.20
CA TYR A 183 2.62 2.30 -10.02
C TYR A 183 3.40 1.42 -9.05
N ASN A 184 2.90 0.21 -8.76
CA ASN A 184 3.52 -0.74 -7.83
C ASN A 184 4.90 -1.19 -8.33
N GLU A 185 5.04 -1.46 -9.64
CA GLU A 185 6.32 -1.83 -10.25
C GLU A 185 7.38 -0.74 -10.02
N LEU A 186 7.05 0.52 -10.34
CA LEU A 186 7.96 1.65 -10.13
C LEU A 186 8.20 1.93 -8.64
N TYR A 187 7.19 1.72 -7.79
CA TYR A 187 7.32 1.84 -6.34
C TYR A 187 8.30 0.81 -5.77
N LEU A 188 8.24 -0.45 -6.21
CA LEU A 188 9.17 -1.49 -5.76
C LEU A 188 10.61 -1.19 -6.19
N ILE A 189 10.81 -0.69 -7.42
CA ILE A 189 12.13 -0.24 -7.89
C ILE A 189 12.68 0.87 -6.99
N TYR A 190 11.86 1.89 -6.68
CA TYR A 190 12.24 2.95 -5.74
C TYR A 190 12.54 2.39 -4.34
N PHE A 191 11.64 1.56 -3.81
CA PHE A 191 11.69 1.04 -2.45
C PHE A 191 12.98 0.26 -2.19
N LYS A 192 13.39 -0.57 -3.15
CA LYS A 192 14.64 -1.34 -3.13
C LYS A 192 15.88 -0.48 -2.87
N VAL A 193 15.90 0.75 -3.39
CA VAL A 193 17.00 1.68 -3.17
C VAL A 193 16.81 2.41 -1.84
N SER A 194 15.61 2.93 -1.57
CA SER A 194 15.30 3.73 -0.37
C SER A 194 15.50 2.97 0.95
N ILE A 195 15.35 1.63 0.96
CA ILE A 195 15.57 0.85 2.18
C ILE A 195 17.05 0.89 2.62
N ASN A 196 17.99 0.97 1.66
CA ASN A 196 19.41 1.14 1.98
C ASN A 196 19.70 2.53 2.55
N GLU A 197 18.96 3.56 2.13
CA GLU A 197 19.02 4.89 2.74
C GLU A 197 18.53 4.87 4.18
N MET A 198 17.44 4.15 4.47
CA MET A 198 16.95 3.97 5.84
C MET A 198 18.02 3.34 6.75
N TYR A 199 18.70 2.28 6.27
CA TYR A 199 19.80 1.65 7.00
C TYR A 199 21.01 2.58 7.16
N LEU A 200 21.31 3.41 6.15
CA LEU A 200 22.36 4.41 6.22
C LEU A 200 22.05 5.49 7.28
N ILE A 201 20.81 6.00 7.33
CA ILE A 201 20.37 6.99 8.32
C ILE A 201 20.44 6.40 9.73
N ASP A 202 20.00 5.15 9.92
CA ASP A 202 20.12 4.45 11.19
C ASP A 202 21.59 4.31 11.62
N ALA A 203 22.49 3.91 10.72
CA ALA A 203 23.92 3.82 10.99
C ALA A 203 24.55 5.19 11.34
N LEU A 204 24.16 6.26 10.63
CA LEU A 204 24.56 7.64 10.94
C LEU A 204 24.10 8.05 12.34
N SER A 205 22.86 7.72 12.73
CA SER A 205 22.34 8.04 14.06
C SER A 205 23.09 7.34 15.19
N LYS A 206 23.68 6.17 14.90
CA LYS A 206 24.48 5.36 15.82
C LYS A 206 25.97 5.70 15.78
N ASN A 207 26.40 6.59 14.87
CA ASN A 207 27.80 6.88 14.57
C ASN A 207 28.62 5.62 14.23
N ASP A 208 27.99 4.60 13.66
CA ASP A 208 28.66 3.35 13.29
C ASP A 208 29.33 3.49 11.93
N VAL A 209 30.60 3.93 11.94
CA VAL A 209 31.39 4.18 10.72
C VAL A 209 31.46 2.97 9.79
N GLY A 210 31.53 1.75 10.34
CA GLY A 210 31.55 0.53 9.55
C GLY A 210 30.23 0.31 8.80
N ALA A 211 29.12 0.41 9.53
CA ALA A 211 27.78 0.28 8.95
C ALA A 211 27.45 1.43 7.97
N ILE A 212 27.89 2.67 8.25
CA ILE A 212 27.73 3.81 7.34
C ILE A 212 28.38 3.49 6.00
N GLN A 213 29.63 3.04 5.99
CA GLN A 213 30.35 2.74 4.76
C GLN A 213 29.70 1.60 3.97
N GLN A 214 29.26 0.54 4.67
CA GLN A 214 28.57 -0.59 4.05
C GLN A 214 27.26 -0.15 3.39
N ASN A 215 26.42 0.58 4.12
CA ASN A 215 25.10 1.00 3.64
C ASN A 215 25.19 2.07 2.55
N ALA A 216 26.18 2.99 2.61
CA ALA A 216 26.42 3.96 1.54
C ALA A 216 26.82 3.25 0.22
N ASN A 217 27.69 2.26 0.27
CA ASN A 217 28.07 1.49 -0.91
C ASN A 217 26.87 0.74 -1.50
N ALA A 218 26.04 0.11 -0.65
CA ALA A 218 24.82 -0.57 -1.07
C ALA A 218 23.81 0.41 -1.70
N LEU A 219 23.60 1.57 -1.08
CA LEU A 219 22.72 2.63 -1.59
C LEU A 219 23.17 3.10 -2.98
N SER A 220 24.46 3.45 -3.13
CA SER A 220 25.04 3.90 -4.39
C SER A 220 24.93 2.85 -5.50
N GLN A 221 25.28 1.59 -5.18
CA GLN A 221 25.23 0.49 -6.14
C GLN A 221 23.78 0.22 -6.59
N THR A 222 22.86 0.06 -5.64
CA THR A 222 21.45 -0.25 -5.97
C THR A 222 20.78 0.91 -6.69
N ALA A 223 21.11 2.16 -6.38
CA ALA A 223 20.64 3.33 -7.13
C ALA A 223 21.12 3.33 -8.58
N LYS A 224 22.40 3.00 -8.83
CA LYS A 224 22.97 2.88 -10.19
C LYS A 224 22.30 1.77 -10.99
N GLU A 225 22.08 0.62 -10.37
CA GLU A 225 21.33 -0.50 -10.99
C GLU A 225 19.88 -0.08 -11.29
N GLY A 226 19.22 0.61 -10.35
CA GLY A 226 17.88 1.16 -10.52
C GLY A 226 17.77 2.13 -11.70
N LEU A 227 18.77 2.99 -11.90
CA LEU A 227 18.83 3.88 -13.06
C LEU A 227 18.89 3.13 -14.40
N GLU A 228 19.56 1.98 -14.47
CA GLU A 228 19.56 1.14 -15.67
C GLU A 228 18.18 0.50 -15.90
N ILE A 229 17.53 0.01 -14.85
CA ILE A 229 16.17 -0.57 -14.94
C ILE A 229 15.16 0.48 -15.44
N LEU A 230 15.25 1.72 -14.95
CA LEU A 230 14.35 2.81 -15.36
C LEU A 230 14.45 3.15 -16.85
N LYS A 231 15.54 2.78 -17.55
CA LYS A 231 15.66 2.99 -19.00
C LYS A 231 14.78 2.05 -19.81
N THR A 232 14.41 0.90 -19.24
CA THR A 232 13.68 -0.16 -19.93
C THR A 232 12.25 -0.34 -19.45
N VAL A 233 11.84 0.37 -18.39
CA VAL A 233 10.48 0.26 -17.84
C VAL A 233 9.44 0.69 -18.88
N GLU A 234 8.36 -0.09 -18.98
CA GLU A 234 7.23 0.28 -19.82
C GLU A 234 6.46 1.42 -19.17
N LEU A 235 6.13 2.46 -19.94
CA LEU A 235 5.42 3.63 -19.42
C LEU A 235 3.91 3.47 -19.61
N TYR A 236 3.13 3.71 -18.55
CA TYR A 236 1.68 3.77 -18.71
C TYR A 236 1.29 5.01 -19.54
N LYS A 237 0.73 4.77 -20.73
CA LYS A 237 0.29 5.82 -21.68
C LYS A 237 1.38 6.87 -21.98
N ASN A 238 2.65 6.45 -22.06
CA ASN A 238 3.81 7.32 -22.27
C ASN A 238 4.05 8.38 -21.18
N ASP A 239 3.39 8.26 -20.02
CA ASP A 239 3.59 9.19 -18.91
C ASP A 239 4.88 8.85 -18.15
N LYS A 240 5.86 9.75 -18.23
CA LYS A 240 7.20 9.56 -17.65
C LYS A 240 7.32 10.02 -16.21
N SER A 241 6.28 10.63 -15.65
CA SER A 241 6.37 11.40 -14.42
C SER A 241 6.97 10.61 -13.25
N ILE A 242 6.48 9.40 -12.98
CA ILE A 242 7.02 8.55 -11.91
C ILE A 242 8.46 8.13 -12.22
N ALA A 243 8.74 7.65 -13.42
CA ALA A 243 10.09 7.22 -13.81
C ALA A 243 11.12 8.37 -13.68
N GLU A 244 10.76 9.58 -14.07
CA GLU A 244 11.62 10.77 -13.96
C GLU A 244 11.86 11.19 -12.51
N VAL A 245 10.82 11.20 -11.66
CA VAL A 245 11.02 11.57 -10.24
C VAL A 245 11.79 10.48 -9.47
N THR A 246 11.61 9.20 -9.81
CA THR A 246 12.40 8.10 -9.24
C THR A 246 13.86 8.20 -9.66
N LYS A 247 14.11 8.55 -10.92
CA LYS A 247 15.47 8.86 -11.40
C LYS A 247 16.10 9.99 -10.57
N ASP A 248 15.40 11.11 -10.38
CA ASP A 248 15.91 12.23 -9.57
C ASP A 248 16.28 11.78 -8.13
N ALA A 249 15.49 10.86 -7.56
CA ALA A 249 15.78 10.30 -6.24
C ALA A 249 17.03 9.42 -6.23
N PHE A 250 17.24 8.61 -7.26
CA PHE A 250 18.45 7.80 -7.39
C PHE A 250 19.69 8.66 -7.61
N GLU A 251 19.60 9.72 -8.40
CA GLU A 251 20.70 10.69 -8.56
C GLU A 251 21.05 11.37 -7.24
N PHE A 252 20.04 11.73 -6.43
CA PHE A 252 20.25 12.25 -5.08
C PHE A 252 20.93 11.21 -4.17
N PHE A 253 20.46 9.96 -4.14
CA PHE A 253 21.05 8.91 -3.31
C PHE A 253 22.49 8.57 -3.69
N ILE A 254 22.82 8.63 -4.98
CA ILE A 254 24.20 8.47 -5.46
C ILE A 254 25.07 9.63 -4.96
N ASP A 255 24.62 10.89 -5.06
CA ASP A 255 25.38 12.03 -4.53
C ASP A 255 25.55 11.93 -3.01
N GLU A 256 24.49 11.56 -2.30
CA GLU A 256 24.54 11.36 -0.86
C GLU A 256 25.60 10.33 -0.48
N ALA A 257 25.53 9.14 -1.08
CA ALA A 257 26.42 8.03 -0.76
C ALA A 257 27.88 8.28 -1.20
N ASP A 258 28.09 8.78 -2.42
CA ASP A 258 29.42 8.87 -3.01
C ASP A 258 30.17 10.16 -2.59
N ASN A 259 29.45 11.26 -2.30
CA ASN A 259 30.07 12.57 -2.09
C ASN A 259 29.81 13.18 -0.71
N GLN A 260 28.60 13.00 -0.15
CA GLN A 260 28.23 13.68 1.11
C GLN A 260 28.56 12.85 2.35
N VAL A 261 28.20 11.57 2.35
CA VAL A 261 28.47 10.63 3.45
C VAL A 261 29.95 10.54 3.81
N PRO A 262 30.92 10.49 2.86
CA PRO A 262 32.34 10.49 3.21
C PRO A 262 32.75 11.67 4.10
N GLN A 263 32.17 12.86 3.87
CA GLN A 263 32.45 14.04 4.70
C GLN A 263 31.87 13.91 6.12
N LEU A 264 30.73 13.24 6.26
CA LEU A 264 30.16 12.94 7.58
C LEU A 264 31.04 11.92 8.32
N THR A 265 31.47 10.87 7.63
CA THR A 265 32.34 9.83 8.18
C THR A 265 33.71 10.38 8.59
N GLU A 266 34.32 11.26 7.80
CA GLU A 266 35.58 11.94 8.15
C GLU A 266 35.46 12.69 9.48
N PHE A 267 34.34 13.38 9.71
CA PHE A 267 34.08 14.05 10.99
C PHE A 267 33.92 13.04 12.14
N LEU A 268 33.18 11.95 11.94
CA LEU A 268 32.98 10.94 12.99
C LEU A 268 34.30 10.31 13.45
N ILE A 269 35.18 9.97 12.50
CA ILE A 269 36.52 9.46 12.79
C ILE A 269 37.34 10.50 13.55
N LEU A 270 37.34 11.75 13.09
CA LEU A 270 38.06 12.84 13.76
C LEU A 270 37.54 13.10 15.18
N ASN A 271 36.23 12.95 15.38
CA ASN A 271 35.58 13.12 16.68
C ASN A 271 35.95 11.99 17.65
N GLU A 272 35.97 10.74 17.20
CA GLU A 272 36.42 9.59 18.00
C GLU A 272 37.89 9.74 18.44
N ASP A 273 38.75 10.17 17.51
CA ASP A 273 40.15 10.53 17.77
C ASP A 273 40.26 11.61 18.86
N PHE A 274 39.48 12.69 18.73
CA PHE A 274 39.48 13.80 19.68
C PHE A 274 39.01 13.35 21.06
N GLU A 275 37.93 12.59 21.13
CA GLU A 275 37.38 12.04 22.36
C GLU A 275 38.39 11.14 23.09
N THR A 276 39.14 10.33 22.35
CA THR A 276 40.22 9.50 22.91
C THR A 276 41.33 10.36 23.53
N ILE A 277 41.76 11.42 22.84
CA ILE A 277 42.78 12.35 23.32
C ILE A 277 42.28 13.12 24.56
N ARG A 278 41.03 13.61 24.52
CA ARG A 278 40.38 14.31 25.64
C ARG A 278 40.33 13.44 26.87
N ASN A 279 39.79 12.22 26.74
CA ASN A 279 39.66 11.27 27.84
C ASN A 279 41.02 10.91 28.45
N THR A 280 42.07 10.78 27.62
CA THR A 280 43.44 10.51 28.09
C THR A 280 44.00 11.68 28.89
N LEU A 281 43.79 12.92 28.42
CA LEU A 281 44.25 14.13 29.10
C LEU A 281 43.50 14.36 30.42
N GLU A 282 42.19 14.14 30.45
CA GLU A 282 41.34 14.27 31.64
C GLU A 282 41.72 13.26 32.74
N LYS A 283 42.01 12.01 32.36
CA LYS A 283 42.48 10.97 33.29
C LYS A 283 43.92 11.20 33.76
N THR A 284 44.72 11.99 33.04
CA THR A 284 46.08 12.33 33.43
C THR A 284 46.05 13.42 34.50
N PRO A 285 46.59 13.18 35.71
CA PRO A 285 46.66 14.20 36.76
C PRO A 285 47.35 15.46 36.24
N GLU A 286 46.83 16.63 36.59
CA GLU A 286 47.29 17.91 36.04
C GLU A 286 48.81 18.11 36.14
N ARG A 287 49.39 17.80 37.30
CA ARG A 287 50.84 17.83 37.55
C ARG A 287 51.69 16.88 36.70
N LYS A 288 51.07 15.91 36.02
CA LYS A 288 51.71 14.90 35.17
C LYS A 288 51.47 15.15 33.67
N ARG A 289 50.67 16.14 33.30
CA ARG A 289 50.41 16.47 31.89
C ARG A 289 51.68 17.05 31.26
N THR A 290 52.02 16.59 30.07
CA THR A 290 53.15 17.12 29.32
C THR A 290 52.70 18.27 28.41
N LYS A 291 53.65 19.14 28.04
CA LYS A 291 53.40 20.19 27.05
C LYS A 291 52.91 19.61 25.72
N GLU A 292 53.50 18.50 25.29
CA GLU A 292 53.13 17.79 24.06
C GLU A 292 51.67 17.29 24.08
N GLN A 293 51.19 16.76 25.22
CA GLN A 293 49.79 16.36 25.36
C GLN A 293 48.84 17.57 25.25
N ILE A 294 49.20 18.70 25.87
CA ILE A 294 48.40 19.94 25.82
C ILE A 294 48.39 20.51 24.39
N ASP A 295 49.54 20.57 23.73
CA ASP A 295 49.67 21.08 22.35
C ASP A 295 48.91 20.19 21.36
N THR A 296 48.97 18.86 21.54
CA THR A 296 48.20 17.90 20.73
C THR A 296 46.70 18.07 20.90
N TYR A 297 46.23 18.18 22.15
CA TYR A 297 44.82 18.46 22.45
C TYR A 297 44.37 19.78 21.82
N ASN A 298 45.11 20.86 22.06
CA ASN A 298 44.77 22.19 21.51
C ASN A 298 44.75 22.22 19.98
N LYS A 299 45.62 21.45 19.31
CA LYS A 299 45.59 21.29 17.85
C LYS A 299 44.31 20.58 17.42
N LYS A 300 43.98 19.45 18.02
CA LYS A 300 42.77 18.68 17.70
C LYS A 300 41.48 19.46 18.01
N VAL A 301 41.46 20.32 19.02
CA VAL A 301 40.34 21.26 19.27
C VAL A 301 40.13 22.20 18.07
N LYS A 302 41.20 22.71 17.44
CA LYS A 302 41.06 23.55 16.25
C LYS A 302 40.54 22.76 15.06
N ASP A 303 41.04 21.54 14.87
CA ASP A 303 40.64 20.66 13.78
C ASP A 303 39.16 20.26 13.91
N ILE A 304 38.70 19.89 15.12
CA ILE A 304 37.31 19.48 15.36
C ILE A 304 36.34 20.65 15.20
N ASN A 305 36.70 21.86 15.66
CA ASN A 305 35.86 23.05 15.49
C ASN A 305 35.62 23.37 14.02
N LYS A 306 36.64 23.19 13.16
CA LYS A 306 36.46 23.37 11.71
C LYS A 306 35.60 22.27 11.09
N ALA A 307 35.79 21.03 11.52
CA ALA A 307 35.07 19.88 10.99
C ALA A 307 33.60 19.87 11.39
N VAL A 308 33.26 20.31 12.61
CA VAL A 308 31.88 20.34 13.10
C VAL A 308 31.01 21.31 12.29
N ASP A 309 31.57 22.46 11.87
CA ASP A 309 30.87 23.42 11.02
C ASP A 309 30.51 22.79 9.66
N ASN A 310 31.45 22.05 9.06
CA ASN A 310 31.19 21.35 7.80
C ASN A 310 30.16 20.23 7.98
N TYR A 311 30.31 19.40 9.02
CA TYR A 311 29.38 18.32 9.35
C TYR A 311 27.94 18.85 9.48
N ASN A 312 27.75 19.91 10.28
CA ASN A 312 26.45 20.52 10.50
C ASN A 312 25.84 21.06 9.19
N LYS A 313 26.67 21.70 8.35
CA LYS A 313 26.25 22.22 7.05
C LYS A 313 25.82 21.11 6.10
N VAL A 314 26.63 20.05 5.94
CA VAL A 314 26.34 18.91 5.07
C VAL A 314 25.08 18.19 5.55
N ASN A 315 25.00 17.88 6.84
CA ASN A 315 23.85 17.20 7.43
C ASN A 315 22.55 18.01 7.26
N THR A 316 22.60 19.33 7.51
CA THR A 316 21.43 20.21 7.30
C THR A 316 21.00 20.25 5.84
N LYS A 317 21.95 20.32 4.91
CA LYS A 317 21.67 20.29 3.47
C LYS A 317 21.04 18.96 3.04
N LEU A 318 21.62 17.83 3.44
CA LEU A 318 21.10 16.49 3.14
C LEU A 318 19.66 16.33 3.66
N ASN A 319 19.39 16.71 4.91
CA ASN A 319 18.04 16.63 5.46
C ASN A 319 17.02 17.45 4.67
N LYS A 320 17.41 18.66 4.23
CA LYS A 320 16.55 19.51 3.41
C LYS A 320 16.31 18.89 2.03
N ASP A 321 17.36 18.42 1.37
CA ASP A 321 17.27 17.88 0.01
C ASP A 321 16.48 16.56 -0.01
N ARG A 322 16.70 15.70 1.00
CA ARG A 322 15.90 14.50 1.24
C ARG A 322 14.41 14.82 1.40
N GLN A 323 14.08 15.81 2.23
CA GLN A 323 12.69 16.21 2.40
C GLN A 323 12.08 16.72 1.09
N ASN A 324 12.85 17.46 0.28
CA ASN A 324 12.39 17.97 -1.01
C ASN A 324 12.12 16.82 -2.00
N ILE A 325 13.03 15.84 -2.10
CA ILE A 325 12.86 14.72 -3.02
C ILE A 325 11.70 13.81 -2.60
N ILE A 326 11.53 13.53 -1.30
CA ILE A 326 10.40 12.76 -0.77
C ILE A 326 9.08 13.48 -1.07
N ASN A 327 9.01 14.79 -0.84
CA ASN A 327 7.81 15.58 -1.15
C ASN A 327 7.49 15.56 -2.65
N LYS A 328 8.52 15.65 -3.51
CA LYS A 328 8.37 15.57 -4.96
C LYS A 328 7.87 14.20 -5.39
N LEU A 329 8.46 13.11 -4.89
CA LEU A 329 8.02 11.73 -5.12
C LEU A 329 6.54 11.56 -4.75
N ASN A 330 6.17 11.91 -3.52
CA ASN A 330 4.79 11.78 -3.03
C ASN A 330 3.81 12.57 -3.91
N THR A 331 4.13 13.82 -4.23
CA THR A 331 3.26 14.67 -5.04
C THR A 331 3.13 14.15 -6.48
N THR A 332 4.22 13.69 -7.09
CA THR A 332 4.21 13.14 -8.44
C THR A 332 3.42 11.84 -8.50
N ASN A 333 3.62 10.94 -7.53
CA ASN A 333 2.88 9.68 -7.41
C ASN A 333 1.38 9.94 -7.25
N GLU A 334 0.99 10.86 -6.38
CA GLU A 334 -0.40 11.28 -6.20
C GLU A 334 -1.00 11.85 -7.47
N ASN A 335 -0.28 12.75 -8.15
CA ASN A 335 -0.75 13.36 -9.40
C ASN A 335 -0.88 12.33 -10.52
N PHE A 336 0.02 11.35 -10.60
CA PHE A 336 -0.04 10.27 -11.56
C PHE A 336 -1.30 9.42 -11.33
N LEU A 337 -1.53 8.95 -10.09
CA LEU A 337 -2.73 8.20 -9.74
C LEU A 337 -3.99 9.03 -10.02
N ALA A 338 -4.01 10.30 -9.61
CA ALA A 338 -5.16 11.18 -9.81
C ALA A 338 -5.47 11.47 -11.29
N LYS A 339 -4.44 11.53 -12.14
CA LYS A 339 -4.57 11.78 -13.57
C LYS A 339 -5.09 10.57 -14.34
N HIS A 340 -4.64 9.37 -13.98
CA HIS A 340 -4.90 8.16 -14.77
C HIS A 340 -6.03 7.29 -14.22
N ILE A 341 -6.34 7.41 -12.93
CA ILE A 341 -7.51 6.76 -12.32
C ILE A 341 -8.71 7.69 -12.52
N PRO A 342 -9.78 7.22 -13.18
CA PRO A 342 -10.95 8.04 -13.44
C PRO A 342 -11.54 8.63 -12.15
N ASN A 343 -11.91 9.90 -12.21
CA ASN A 343 -12.74 10.55 -11.20
C ASN A 343 -14.13 10.82 -11.79
N ASP A 344 -15.12 11.08 -10.94
CA ASP A 344 -16.52 11.31 -11.37
C ASP A 344 -16.68 12.55 -12.26
#